data_AF-A0A1F6DHC8-F1
#
_entry.id   AF-A0A1F6DHC8-F1
#
_cell.length_a   1.000
_cell.length_b   1.000
_cell.length_c   1.000
_cell.angle_alpha   90.00
_cell.angle_beta   90.00
_cell.angle_gamma   90.00
#
_symmetry.space_group_name_H-M   'P 1'
#
loop_
_entity.id
_entity.type
_entity.pdbx_description
1 polymer ?
#
loop_
_entity_poly.entity_id
_entity_poly.type
_entity_poly.pdbx_seq_one_letter_code
_entity_poly.pdbx_strand_id
1 'polypeptide(L)'
;MSMRFLIRRFAPIIALLAPMAAAAQESGSATGSLILGLYGVVGFFGAASVVVFIGGLIVYLIRLGTERREEGIKIMEWGFSILVVVVLCIGLLRWLQG
;
A
#
# COMPACT_ATOMS: atom_id res chain seq x y z
N MET A 1 -24.63 -2.52 32.67
CA MET A 1 -23.59 -1.93 31.77
C MET A 1 -24.31 -1.33 30.58
N SER A 2 -24.30 0.01 30.42
CA SER A 2 -25.14 0.70 29.44
C SER A 2 -24.63 0.50 28.01
N MET A 3 -25.51 0.14 27.08
CA MET A 3 -25.26 -0.16 25.65
C MET A 3 -24.42 0.92 24.92
N ARG A 4 -24.51 2.18 25.39
CA ARG A 4 -23.76 3.34 24.86
C ARG A 4 -22.25 3.27 25.14
N PHE A 5 -21.82 2.58 26.19
CA PHE A 5 -20.41 2.41 26.52
C PHE A 5 -19.73 1.39 25.58
N LEU A 6 -20.46 0.35 25.17
CA LEU A 6 -19.97 -0.68 24.24
C LEU A 6 -19.74 -0.08 22.84
N ILE A 7 -20.69 0.72 22.33
CA ILE A 7 -20.60 1.33 21.00
C ILE A 7 -19.41 2.28 20.91
N ARG A 8 -19.15 3.12 21.93
CA ARG A 8 -18.02 4.06 21.93
C ARG A 8 -16.64 3.36 22.02
N ARG A 9 -16.59 2.17 22.63
CA ARG A 9 -15.36 1.35 22.75
C ARG A 9 -14.99 0.66 21.42
N PHE A 10 -15.98 0.24 20.63
CA PHE A 10 -15.77 -0.48 19.36
C PHE A 10 -15.91 0.42 18.11
N ALA A 11 -16.47 1.63 18.24
CA ALA A 11 -16.54 2.63 17.17
C ALA A 11 -15.21 2.89 16.42
N PRO A 12 -14.03 3.02 17.06
CA PRO A 12 -12.78 3.27 16.32
C PRO A 12 -12.39 2.06 15.46
N ILE A 13 -12.66 0.83 15.92
CA ILE A 13 -12.38 -0.40 15.18
C ILE A 13 -13.32 -0.51 13.97
N ILE A 14 -14.59 -0.16 14.15
CA ILE A 14 -15.59 -0.14 13.07
C ILE A 14 -15.26 0.96 12.04
N ALA A 15 -14.81 2.12 12.49
CA ALA A 15 -14.40 3.23 11.61
C ALA A 15 -13.12 2.90 10.80
N LEU A 16 -12.18 2.14 11.37
CA LEU A 16 -10.99 1.65 10.68
C LEU A 16 -11.33 0.57 9.62
N LEU A 17 -12.39 -0.19 9.83
CA LEU A 17 -12.88 -1.23 8.92
C LEU A 17 -13.92 -0.73 7.90
N ALA A 18 -14.45 0.48 8.09
CA ALA A 18 -15.39 1.12 7.17
C ALA A 18 -14.89 1.18 5.71
N PRO A 19 -13.62 1.54 5.42
CA PRO A 19 -13.12 1.51 4.04
C PRO A 19 -13.05 0.09 3.47
N MET A 20 -12.85 -0.95 4.31
CA MET A 20 -12.84 -2.35 3.86
C MET A 20 -14.25 -2.84 3.49
N ALA A 21 -15.28 -2.40 4.22
CA ALA A 21 -16.68 -2.71 3.90
C ALA A 21 -17.16 -1.96 2.65
N ALA A 22 -16.73 -0.71 2.47
CA ALA A 22 -17.01 0.07 1.27
C ALA A 22 -16.33 -0.53 0.02
N ALA A 23 -15.12 -1.07 0.15
CA ALA A 23 -14.40 -1.75 -0.93
C ALA A 23 -14.99 -3.13 -1.31
N ALA A 24 -15.84 -3.72 -0.47
CA ALA A 24 -16.45 -5.03 -0.73
C ALA A 24 -17.69 -4.97 -1.64
N GLN A 25 -18.23 -3.78 -1.90
CA GLN A 25 -19.44 -3.60 -2.72
C GLN A 25 -19.08 -3.26 -4.17
N GLU A 26 -18.49 -4.22 -4.88
CA GLU A 26 -18.42 -4.18 -6.35
C GLU A 26 -19.31 -5.27 -6.94
N SER A 27 -20.33 -4.83 -7.69
CA SER A 27 -21.33 -5.67 -8.33
C SER A 27 -20.74 -6.48 -9.48
N GLY A 28 -20.50 -7.78 -9.25
CA GLY A 28 -20.89 -8.90 -10.13
C GLY A 28 -20.56 -8.88 -11.63
N SER A 29 -19.59 -8.10 -12.11
CA SER A 29 -19.05 -8.24 -13.47
C SER A 29 -17.72 -8.99 -13.42
N ALA A 30 -17.51 -10.00 -14.28
CA ALA A 30 -16.22 -10.69 -14.39
C ALA A 30 -15.06 -9.73 -14.70
N THR A 31 -15.34 -8.62 -15.39
CA THR A 31 -14.38 -7.54 -15.62
C THR A 31 -14.12 -6.72 -14.35
N GLY A 32 -15.15 -6.49 -13.53
CA GLY A 32 -15.01 -5.80 -12.24
C GLY A 32 -14.16 -6.58 -11.25
N SER A 33 -14.38 -7.89 -11.11
CA SER A 33 -13.55 -8.73 -10.23
C SER A 33 -12.09 -8.85 -10.68
N LEU A 34 -11.84 -8.84 -12.00
CA LEU A 34 -10.48 -8.76 -12.55
C LEU A 34 -9.82 -7.42 -12.21
N ILE A 35 -10.51 -6.30 -12.43
CA ILE A 35 -9.98 -4.96 -12.12
C ILE A 35 -9.66 -4.84 -10.63
N LEU A 36 -10.56 -5.29 -9.75
CA LEU A 36 -10.33 -5.33 -8.30
C LEU A 36 -9.11 -6.19 -7.94
N GLY A 37 -8.97 -7.36 -8.56
CA GLY A 37 -7.81 -8.22 -8.40
C GLY A 37 -6.51 -7.55 -8.83
N LEU A 38 -6.50 -6.86 -9.97
CA LEU A 38 -5.34 -6.10 -10.44
C LEU A 38 -4.99 -4.95 -9.49
N TYR A 39 -5.96 -4.21 -8.97
CA TYR A 39 -5.71 -3.20 -7.93
C TYR A 39 -5.11 -3.81 -6.66
N GLY A 40 -5.58 -4.99 -6.25
CA GLY A 40 -5.01 -5.72 -5.12
C GLY A 40 -3.53 -6.06 -5.33
N VAL A 41 -3.17 -6.59 -6.50
CA VAL A 41 -1.78 -6.93 -6.84
C VAL A 41 -0.92 -5.67 -6.93
N VAL A 42 -1.38 -4.63 -7.62
CA VAL A 42 -0.65 -3.36 -7.75
C VAL A 42 -0.45 -2.69 -6.38
N GLY A 43 -1.46 -2.73 -5.52
CA GLY A 43 -1.37 -2.25 -4.14
C GLY A 43 -0.36 -3.04 -3.30
N PHE A 44 -0.29 -4.36 -3.47
CA PHE A 44 0.71 -5.21 -2.81
C PHE A 44 2.14 -4.84 -3.23
N PHE A 45 2.39 -4.64 -4.53
CA PHE A 45 3.69 -4.13 -5.00
C PHE A 45 4.00 -2.72 -4.49
N GLY A 46 2.98 -1.87 -4.36
CA GLY A 46 3.10 -0.57 -3.70
C GLY A 46 3.58 -0.70 -2.25
N ALA A 47 2.94 -1.56 -1.45
CA ALA A 47 3.36 -1.82 -0.08
C ALA A 47 4.78 -2.41 -0.01
N ALA A 48 5.11 -3.37 -0.89
CA ALA A 48 6.45 -3.95 -0.98
C ALA A 48 7.52 -2.89 -1.30
N SER A 49 7.23 -1.94 -2.19
CA SER A 49 8.15 -0.85 -2.53
C SER A 49 8.54 0.00 -1.32
N VAL A 50 7.57 0.27 -0.44
CA VAL A 50 7.79 1.04 0.80
C VAL A 50 8.67 0.24 1.77
N VAL A 51 8.44 -1.07 1.89
CA VAL A 51 9.28 -1.95 2.73
C VAL A 51 10.72 -1.96 2.22
N VAL A 52 10.93 -2.09 0.90
CA VAL A 52 12.27 -2.04 0.30
C VAL A 52 12.93 -0.68 0.53
N PHE A 53 12.18 0.42 0.35
CA PHE A 53 12.68 1.77 0.59
C PHE A 53 13.10 1.99 2.05
N ILE A 54 12.24 1.61 3.01
CA ILE A 54 12.57 1.69 4.45
C ILE A 54 13.75 0.78 4.79
N GLY A 55 13.83 -0.41 4.21
CA GLY A 55 14.98 -1.30 4.36
C GLY A 55 16.29 -0.63 3.91
N GLY A 56 16.28 0.01 2.74
CA GLY A 56 17.39 0.81 2.25
C GLY A 56 17.75 1.98 3.18
N LEU A 57 16.74 2.68 3.71
CA LEU A 57 16.92 3.77 4.67
C LEU A 57 17.57 3.30 5.97
N ILE A 58 17.14 2.17 6.52
CA ILE A 58 17.75 1.58 7.71
C ILE A 58 19.23 1.25 7.44
N VAL A 59 19.52 0.58 6.32
CA VAL A 59 20.90 0.24 5.94
C VAL A 59 21.76 1.50 5.79
N TYR A 60 21.21 2.56 5.19
CA TYR A 60 21.88 3.85 5.06
C TYR A 60 22.19 4.48 6.42
N LEU A 61 21.22 4.52 7.34
CA LEU A 61 21.40 5.09 8.67
C LEU A 61 22.41 4.31 9.53
N ILE A 62 22.41 2.98 9.45
CA ILE A 62 23.37 2.14 10.18
C ILE A 62 24.79 2.34 9.63
N ARG A 63 24.93 2.66 8.34
CA ARG A 63 26.21 2.83 7.64
C ARG A 63 26.62 4.29 7.47
N LEU A 64 25.96 5.21 8.17
CA LEU A 64 26.25 6.64 8.12
C LEU A 64 27.72 6.87 8.51
N GLY A 65 28.50 7.53 7.66
CA GLY A 65 29.92 7.80 7.90
C GLY A 65 30.90 6.72 7.43
N THR A 66 30.41 5.65 6.80
CA THR A 66 31.26 4.64 6.13
C THR A 66 31.20 4.81 4.61
N GLU A 67 32.23 4.37 3.88
CA GLU A 67 32.21 4.35 2.39
C GLU A 67 31.06 3.50 1.83
N ARG A 68 30.50 2.58 2.62
CA ARG A 68 29.40 1.69 2.23
C ARG A 68 28.00 2.31 2.32
N ARG A 69 27.85 3.61 2.59
CA ARG A 69 26.52 4.26 2.64
C ARG A 69 25.78 4.20 1.31
N GLU A 70 26.54 4.15 0.20
CA GLU A 70 26.00 4.12 -1.16
C GLU A 70 25.15 2.86 -1.42
N GLU A 71 25.44 1.75 -0.75
CA GLU A 71 24.62 0.53 -0.85
C GLU A 71 23.19 0.79 -0.36
N GLY A 72 23.01 1.54 0.74
CA GLY A 72 21.69 1.89 1.27
C GLY A 72 20.93 2.84 0.34
N ILE A 73 21.63 3.81 -0.27
CA ILE A 73 21.05 4.71 -1.29
C ILE A 73 20.58 3.92 -2.49
N LYS A 74 21.40 2.98 -2.98
CA LYS A 74 21.05 2.14 -4.12
C LYS A 74 19.80 1.30 -3.82
N ILE A 75 19.69 0.72 -2.62
CA ILE A 75 18.47 -0.01 -2.23
C ILE A 75 17.24 0.91 -2.19
N MET A 76 17.39 2.14 -1.69
CA MET A 76 16.31 3.14 -1.72
C MET A 76 15.89 3.50 -3.15
N GLU A 77 16.83 3.67 -4.08
CA GLU A 77 16.54 3.91 -5.50
C GLU A 77 15.74 2.77 -6.13
N TRP A 78 16.05 1.51 -5.77
CA TRP A 78 15.28 0.35 -6.23
C TRP A 78 13.85 0.38 -5.70
N GLY A 79 13.67 0.68 -4.41
CA GLY A 79 12.34 0.87 -3.81
C GLY A 79 11.55 1.98 -4.51
N PHE A 80 12.19 3.12 -4.79
CA PHE A 80 11.57 4.23 -5.50
C PHE A 80 11.21 3.89 -6.95
N SER A 81 12.06 3.16 -7.67
CA SER A 81 11.79 2.70 -9.04
C SER A 81 10.53 1.82 -9.08
N ILE A 82 10.38 0.88 -8.14
CA ILE A 82 9.18 0.06 -8.02
C ILE A 82 7.94 0.94 -7.75
N LEU A 83 8.06 1.95 -6.89
CA LEU A 83 6.97 2.87 -6.58
C LEU A 83 6.50 3.63 -7.83
N VAL A 84 7.43 4.12 -8.66
CA VAL A 84 7.09 4.78 -9.93
C VAL A 84 6.32 3.84 -10.86
N VAL A 85 6.77 2.59 -11.00
CA VAL A 85 6.09 1.58 -11.82
C VAL A 85 4.67 1.33 -11.30
N VAL A 86 4.49 1.21 -9.98
CA VAL A 86 3.17 1.03 -9.35
C VAL A 86 2.25 2.21 -9.66
N VAL A 87 2.73 3.45 -9.55
CA VAL A 87 1.93 4.65 -9.87
C VAL A 87 1.50 4.64 -11.33
N LEU A 88 2.39 4.25 -12.26
CA LEU A 88 2.04 4.10 -13.67
C LEU A 88 0.97 3.01 -13.88
N CYS A 89 1.09 1.86 -13.22
CA CYS A 89 0.09 0.80 -13.27
C CYS A 89 -1.27 1.27 -12.74
N ILE A 90 -1.32 2.00 -11.62
CA ILE A 90 -2.56 2.58 -11.09
C ILE A 90 -3.19 3.54 -12.11
N GLY A 91 -2.37 4.39 -12.74
CA GLY A 91 -2.83 5.29 -13.79
C GLY A 91 -3.42 4.55 -14.99
N LEU A 92 -2.78 3.46 -15.42
CA LEU A 92 -3.24 2.62 -16.51
C LEU A 92 -4.56 1.89 -16.18
N LEU A 93 -4.67 1.36 -14.96
CA LEU A 93 -5.90 0.72 -14.48
C LEU A 93 -7.06 1.70 -14.41
N ARG A 94 -6.81 2.91 -13.93
CA ARG A 94 -7.81 3.97 -13.85
C ARG A 94 -8.24 4.46 -15.23
N TRP A 95 -7.34 4.45 -16.21
CA TRP A 95 -7.68 4.70 -17.61
C TRP A 95 -8.53 3.58 -18.22
N LEU A 96 -8.22 2.31 -17.91
CA LEU A 96 -8.98 1.15 -18.39
C LEU A 96 -10.37 1.02 -17.76
N GLN A 97 -10.53 1.54 -16.54
CA GLN A 97 -11.81 1.57 -15.81
C GLN A 97 -12.67 2.79 -16.17
N GLY A 98 -12.09 3.80 -16.85
CA GLY A 98 -12.80 4.96 -17.38
C GLY A 98 -13.69 4.60 -18.56
#